data_AF-A0A7C8I2F4-F1
#
_entry.id   AF-A0A7C8I2F4-F1
#
_cell.length_a   1.000
_cell.length_b   1.000
_cell.length_c   1.000
_cell.angle_alpha   90.00
_cell.angle_beta   90.00
_cell.angle_gamma   90.00
#
_symmetry.space_group_name_H-M   'P 1'
#
loop_
_entity.id
_entity.type
_entity.pdbx_description
1 polymer ?
#
loop_
_entity_poly.entity_id
_entity_poly.type
_entity_poly.pdbx_seq_one_letter_code
_entity_poly.pdbx_strand_id
1 'polypeptide(L)'
;MDTDAYLRRHGWKGTGHSLDTHGRGISKPLLIAHKQDQLGLGKKKAAHNTDDQWWMRAFDESLQNIGTGKESTLSQVRTKGINRGGLYGFFVRGEGLTGTISSAEESSAAEPAESSTSSTGTSTPPTTASESEVSDEDSSASESTAMAAGKGKGSKKRKREDDQSQAGKKQKQDGTTALIKPSEDLIDTEGPKEAVPEISKAALKQINRNVRKAVKRGEYSALVAPLPEDKKKDKQARHERTAAIRKAKRDLRKQMVVDAMMSGELPNPKNYTREEALEQYEADIKADKQQQKRAKLEKTQVKARMHEAGKLARRQTKTERRQKRLEQRAKDEQYRIANTPDQRRIARTKAQQLAAEAAANQDAVTSKLLKLTPEEKAQHVERAAMKKQTLEEYTLRRIQKKIDKNSSAPETQPKNAHPALLFVTDTAGDAALLDKAKRDLAKITARKGRTWSKAYASVLSQALSEPPTAATATAKLQPPEPAAQPQPQPQPQTDAGPWPAKPLTPKQQGELQRREARKAKKERKHAIKLRVHGERKKEKVRSRARDARDAMKARNREALLARAPRDEDEEEG
;
A
#
# COMPACT_ATOMS: atom_id res chain seq x y z
N MET A 1 45.43 -37.41 27.31
CA MET A 1 44.16 -37.01 27.94
C MET A 1 43.18 -36.68 26.84
N ASP A 2 42.07 -37.40 26.73
CA ASP A 2 41.00 -37.06 25.77
C ASP A 2 40.14 -35.93 26.33
N THR A 3 40.34 -34.73 25.79
CA THR A 3 39.59 -33.52 26.17
C THR A 3 38.10 -33.65 25.88
N ASP A 4 37.75 -34.34 24.80
CA ASP A 4 36.35 -34.56 24.41
C ASP A 4 35.62 -35.49 25.37
N ALA A 5 36.30 -36.54 25.85
CA ALA A 5 35.74 -37.44 26.83
C ALA A 5 35.52 -36.73 28.18
N TYR A 6 36.46 -35.86 28.57
CA TYR A 6 36.35 -35.05 29.79
C TYR A 6 35.17 -34.06 29.72
N LEU A 7 35.03 -33.33 28.61
CA LEU A 7 33.95 -32.35 28.45
C LEU A 7 32.57 -33.01 28.32
N ARG A 8 32.47 -34.18 27.67
CA ARG A 8 31.23 -34.97 27.63
C ARG A 8 30.80 -35.43 29.03
N ARG A 9 31.73 -35.78 29.92
CA ARG A 9 31.44 -36.09 31.33
C ARG A 9 30.87 -34.88 32.08
N HIS A 10 31.27 -33.66 31.70
CA HIS A 10 30.75 -32.41 32.25
C HIS A 10 29.50 -31.88 31.51
N GLY A 11 28.82 -32.72 30.74
CA GLY A 11 27.54 -32.38 30.11
C GLY A 11 27.65 -31.65 28.78
N TRP A 12 28.85 -31.54 28.18
CA TRP A 12 29.00 -30.99 26.84
C TRP A 12 28.42 -31.95 25.80
N LYS A 13 27.36 -31.50 25.12
CA LYS A 13 26.63 -32.29 24.11
C LYS A 13 27.26 -32.24 22.71
N GLY A 14 28.40 -31.57 22.55
CA GLY A 14 29.13 -31.43 21.29
C GLY A 14 29.09 -30.02 20.70
N THR A 15 29.64 -29.87 19.51
CA THR A 15 29.75 -28.59 18.80
C THR A 15 28.37 -27.96 18.59
N GLY A 16 28.22 -26.68 18.96
CA GLY A 16 26.97 -25.92 18.87
C GLY A 16 26.09 -25.94 20.12
N HIS A 17 26.40 -26.73 21.15
CA HIS A 17 25.67 -26.71 22.42
C HIS A 17 26.53 -26.06 23.51
N SER A 18 25.95 -25.09 24.23
CA SER A 18 26.58 -24.51 25.42
C SER A 18 26.57 -25.53 26.57
N LEU A 19 27.49 -25.39 27.53
CA LEU A 19 27.46 -26.14 28.80
C LEU A 19 26.29 -25.76 29.72
N ASP A 20 25.40 -24.86 29.27
CA ASP A 20 24.23 -24.44 30.04
C ASP A 20 23.15 -25.54 30.03
N THR A 21 22.65 -25.89 31.21
CA THR A 21 21.58 -26.90 31.41
C THR A 21 20.29 -26.52 30.71
N HIS A 22 20.06 -25.22 30.49
CA HIS A 22 18.86 -24.69 29.86
C HIS A 22 18.85 -24.80 28.32
N GLY A 23 19.88 -25.36 27.70
CA GLY A 23 19.90 -25.62 26.25
C GLY A 23 19.80 -24.36 25.39
N ARG A 24 20.24 -23.20 25.92
CA ARG A 24 20.21 -21.90 25.21
C ARG A 24 21.37 -21.71 24.22
N GLY A 25 22.23 -22.71 24.08
CA GLY A 25 23.28 -22.71 23.09
C GLY A 25 22.69 -22.60 21.68
N ILE A 26 23.30 -21.75 20.85
CA ILE A 26 22.86 -21.57 19.47
C ILE A 26 23.30 -22.81 18.69
N SER A 27 22.44 -23.83 18.66
CA SER A 27 22.69 -25.14 18.02
C SER A 27 22.99 -25.05 16.53
N LYS A 28 22.60 -23.93 15.91
CA LYS A 28 22.96 -23.60 14.53
C LYS A 28 24.08 -22.56 14.59
N PRO A 29 25.26 -22.80 13.99
CA PRO A 29 26.23 -21.72 13.84
C PRO A 29 25.50 -20.53 13.21
N LEU A 30 25.63 -19.35 13.81
CA LEU A 30 25.05 -18.15 13.24
C LEU A 30 25.58 -18.07 11.81
N LEU A 31 24.70 -18.31 10.85
CA LEU A 31 24.95 -18.05 9.44
C LEU A 31 25.02 -16.54 9.30
N ILE A 32 26.13 -15.97 9.76
CA ILE A 32 26.57 -14.65 9.37
C ILE A 32 26.83 -14.84 7.89
N ALA A 33 25.89 -14.40 7.05
CA ALA A 33 26.06 -14.38 5.62
C ALA A 33 27.37 -13.66 5.35
N HIS A 34 28.40 -14.43 4.99
CA HIS A 34 29.73 -13.91 4.71
C HIS A 34 29.62 -13.12 3.41
N LYS A 35 29.24 -11.85 3.54
CA LYS A 35 29.09 -10.94 2.43
C LYS A 35 30.51 -10.70 1.90
N GLN A 36 30.86 -11.35 0.79
CA GLN A 36 32.14 -11.17 0.08
C GLN A 36 32.24 -9.79 -0.60
N ASP A 37 31.70 -8.74 0.02
CA ASP A 37 32.04 -7.39 -0.38
C ASP A 37 33.27 -7.01 0.42
N GLN A 38 34.33 -6.52 -0.23
CA GLN A 38 35.52 -5.97 0.42
C GLN A 38 35.25 -4.75 1.34
N LEU A 39 33.98 -4.35 1.43
CA LEU A 39 33.48 -3.36 2.38
C LEU A 39 33.11 -4.11 3.67
N GLY A 40 34.12 -4.40 4.49
CA GLY A 40 34.03 -5.24 5.70
C GLY A 40 32.78 -5.05 6.59
N LEU A 41 32.51 -6.08 7.40
CA LEU A 41 31.44 -6.13 8.40
C LEU A 41 31.35 -4.81 9.19
N GLY A 42 30.41 -3.93 8.82
CA GLY A 42 30.23 -2.64 9.51
C GLY A 42 29.80 -1.46 8.64
N LYS A 43 30.03 -1.48 7.32
CA LYS A 43 29.58 -0.37 6.45
C LYS A 43 28.12 -0.54 6.04
N LYS A 44 27.21 -0.36 7.00
CA LYS A 44 25.79 -0.12 6.69
C LYS A 44 25.72 1.12 5.78
N LYS A 45 24.92 0.99 4.72
CA LYS A 45 24.69 1.99 3.67
C LYS A 45 24.57 3.40 4.26
N ALA A 46 25.08 4.41 3.54
CA ALA A 46 25.13 5.84 3.86
C ALA A 46 23.84 6.53 4.39
N ALA A 47 22.74 5.78 4.56
CA ALA A 47 21.55 6.21 5.28
C ALA A 47 21.83 6.47 6.77
N HIS A 48 22.65 5.65 7.46
CA HIS A 48 22.93 5.88 8.88
C HIS A 48 23.87 7.08 9.16
N ASN A 49 24.82 7.39 8.27
CA ASN A 49 25.70 8.54 8.50
C ASN A 49 25.04 9.90 8.22
N THR A 50 23.96 9.94 7.45
CA THR A 50 23.33 11.22 7.08
C THR A 50 22.09 11.52 7.91
N ASP A 51 21.32 10.50 8.29
CA ASP A 51 20.08 10.68 9.05
C ASP A 51 20.31 10.73 10.58
N ASP A 52 21.33 10.05 11.13
CA ASP A 52 21.62 10.09 12.59
C ASP A 52 22.37 11.37 13.03
N GLN A 53 22.87 12.17 12.08
CA GLN A 53 23.57 13.44 12.36
C GLN A 53 22.69 14.68 12.20
N TRP A 54 21.36 14.53 12.18
CA TRP A 54 20.44 15.66 12.07
C TRP A 54 20.57 16.63 13.27
N TRP A 55 20.89 16.11 14.46
CA TRP A 55 21.10 16.91 15.67
C TRP A 55 22.41 17.71 15.60
N MET A 56 23.51 17.13 15.10
CA MET A 56 24.77 17.88 14.90
C MET A 56 24.57 19.01 13.89
N ARG A 57 23.83 18.78 12.80
CA ARG A 57 23.50 19.85 11.85
C ARG A 57 22.59 20.92 12.43
N ALA A 58 21.58 20.54 13.21
CA ALA A 58 20.71 21.51 13.87
C ALA A 58 21.47 22.32 14.93
N PHE A 59 22.43 21.70 15.63
CA PHE A 59 23.30 22.35 16.60
C PHE A 59 24.29 23.31 15.90
N ASP A 60 24.98 22.88 14.84
CA ASP A 60 25.86 23.75 14.04
C ASP A 60 25.09 24.92 13.40
N GLU A 61 23.88 24.66 12.88
CA GLU A 61 23.00 25.70 12.35
C GLU A 61 22.56 26.66 13.47
N SER A 62 22.36 26.17 14.70
CA SER A 62 22.07 27.03 15.84
C SER A 62 23.27 27.92 16.18
N LEU A 63 24.50 27.38 16.20
CA LEU A 63 25.73 28.14 16.47
C LEU A 63 25.99 29.20 15.40
N GLN A 64 25.80 28.86 14.12
CA GLN A 64 25.95 29.82 13.02
C GLN A 64 24.91 30.95 13.04
N ASN A 65 23.75 30.71 13.65
CA ASN A 65 22.68 31.70 13.74
C ASN A 65 22.75 32.58 15.00
N ILE A 66 23.60 32.25 15.99
CA ILE A 66 23.86 33.11 17.16
C ILE A 66 24.43 34.45 16.65
N GLY A 67 23.73 35.55 16.96
CA GLY A 67 24.11 36.91 16.55
C GLY A 67 23.49 37.42 15.25
N THR A 68 22.82 36.57 14.44
CA THR A 68 22.22 37.00 13.15
C THR A 68 20.76 37.47 13.24
N GLY A 69 20.15 37.42 14.43
CA GLY A 69 18.74 37.78 14.67
C GLY A 69 17.71 36.85 14.02
N LYS A 70 18.14 35.73 13.41
CA LYS A 70 17.25 34.72 12.83
C LYS A 70 16.84 33.72 13.90
N GLU A 71 15.56 33.36 13.94
CA GLU A 71 15.07 32.30 14.83
C GLU A 71 15.76 30.97 14.51
N SER A 72 16.56 30.46 15.45
CA SER A 72 17.18 29.14 15.37
C SER A 72 16.13 28.05 15.15
N THR A 73 16.50 27.01 14.40
CA THR A 73 15.67 25.81 14.21
C THR A 73 15.26 25.20 15.55
N LEU A 74 16.09 25.31 16.59
CA LEU A 74 15.78 24.89 17.96
C LEU A 74 14.67 25.75 18.60
N SER A 75 14.72 27.07 18.43
CA SER A 75 13.67 28.01 18.89
C SER A 75 12.35 27.76 18.16
N GLN A 76 12.42 27.32 16.90
CA GLN A 76 11.25 26.98 16.10
C GLN A 76 10.60 25.65 16.54
N VAL A 77 11.39 24.67 16.99
CA VAL A 77 10.89 23.44 17.64
C VAL A 77 10.26 23.75 19.00
N ARG A 78 10.86 24.66 19.78
CA ARG A 78 10.35 25.09 21.09
C ARG A 78 9.01 25.84 20.98
N THR A 79 8.86 26.71 19.98
CA THR A 79 7.64 27.53 19.79
C THR A 79 6.51 26.79 19.06
N LYS A 80 6.81 25.95 18.07
CA LYS A 80 5.77 25.26 17.28
C LYS A 80 5.39 23.89 17.83
N GLY A 81 6.15 23.38 18.80
CA GLY A 81 5.94 22.09 19.42
C GLY A 81 6.28 20.92 18.49
N ILE A 82 6.58 19.78 19.10
CA ILE A 82 7.03 18.52 18.48
C ILE A 82 5.93 17.82 17.64
N ASN A 83 4.75 18.44 17.51
CA ASN A 83 3.56 17.91 16.83
C ASN A 83 3.67 17.83 15.29
N ARG A 84 4.86 18.03 14.71
CA ARG A 84 5.13 17.88 13.26
C ARG A 84 5.84 16.58 12.87
N GLY A 85 5.69 15.52 13.66
CA GLY A 85 5.95 14.15 13.20
C GLY A 85 7.42 13.83 12.92
N GLY A 86 8.32 14.30 13.78
CA GLY A 86 9.68 13.78 13.87
C GLY A 86 9.79 12.65 14.89
N LEU A 87 10.86 11.84 14.81
CA LEU A 87 11.14 10.67 15.66
C LEU A 87 10.97 10.94 17.19
N TYR A 88 11.15 12.19 17.61
CA TYR A 88 11.02 12.63 19.02
C TYR A 88 9.59 12.91 19.49
N GLY A 89 8.59 12.82 18.61
CA GLY A 89 7.18 12.90 18.99
C GLY A 89 6.64 11.64 19.67
N PHE A 90 7.43 10.56 19.70
CA PHE A 90 7.10 9.33 20.43
C PHE A 90 7.63 9.30 21.86
N PHE A 91 8.51 10.23 22.24
CA PHE A 91 8.76 10.49 23.64
C PHE A 91 7.54 11.27 24.16
N VAL A 92 6.53 10.52 24.59
CA VAL A 92 5.55 11.03 25.55
C VAL A 92 6.41 11.60 26.67
N ARG A 93 6.26 12.90 26.95
CA ARG A 93 6.83 13.50 28.14
C ARG A 93 6.16 12.74 29.29
N GLY A 94 6.84 11.70 29.78
CA GLY A 94 6.33 10.88 30.87
C GLY A 94 5.90 11.84 31.96
N GLU A 95 4.71 11.60 32.51
CA GLU A 95 4.30 12.22 33.77
C GLU A 95 5.52 12.11 34.70
N GLY A 96 6.06 13.27 35.09
CA GLY A 96 7.32 13.30 35.82
C GLY A 96 7.13 12.45 37.07
N LEU A 97 7.86 11.35 37.18
CA LEU A 97 7.85 10.54 38.39
C LEU A 97 8.29 11.51 39.50
N THR A 98 7.36 11.88 40.38
CA THR A 98 7.61 12.71 41.54
C THR A 98 8.64 11.97 42.37
N GLY A 99 9.89 12.42 42.29
CA GLY A 99 11.00 11.78 42.98
C GLY A 99 10.67 11.68 44.46
N THR A 100 10.86 10.50 45.03
CA THR A 100 10.62 10.20 46.46
C THR A 100 11.69 10.81 47.36
N ILE A 101 12.46 11.77 46.85
CA ILE A 101 13.36 12.60 47.65
C ILE A 101 12.44 13.59 48.34
N SER A 102 12.11 13.28 49.58
CA SER A 102 11.35 14.14 50.47
C SER A 102 12.07 15.48 50.51
N SER A 103 11.49 16.50 49.88
CA SER A 103 11.73 17.90 50.22
C SER A 103 11.15 18.11 51.61
N ALA A 104 11.87 17.61 52.62
CA ALA A 104 11.69 18.03 53.99
C ALA A 104 12.38 19.40 54.09
N GLU A 105 11.53 20.40 54.38
CA GLU A 105 11.88 21.79 54.72
C GLU A 105 12.30 22.61 53.48
N GLU A 106 11.74 23.77 53.13
CA GLU A 106 11.01 24.78 53.89
C GLU A 106 9.93 25.41 53.01
N SER A 107 8.73 25.54 53.56
CA SER A 107 7.74 26.54 53.14
C SER A 107 7.71 27.62 54.20
N SER A 108 8.39 28.74 53.99
CA SER A 108 8.02 30.01 54.62
C SER A 108 8.70 31.22 53.97
N ALA A 109 7.86 32.00 53.30
CA ALA A 109 7.86 33.47 53.25
C ALA A 109 8.96 34.28 52.52
N ALA A 110 8.44 35.16 51.66
CA ALA A 110 8.92 36.48 51.23
C ALA A 110 9.72 36.60 49.92
N GLU A 111 9.19 37.47 49.05
CA GLU A 111 9.75 37.99 47.79
C GLU A 111 10.98 38.93 47.98
N PRO A 112 11.41 39.71 46.96
CA PRO A 112 12.16 39.36 45.74
C PRO A 112 13.49 40.15 45.65
N ALA A 113 14.49 39.68 44.88
CA ALA A 113 15.40 40.51 44.05
C ALA A 113 16.68 39.78 43.58
N GLU A 114 16.96 39.98 42.29
CA GLU A 114 18.24 40.22 41.59
C GLU A 114 19.60 39.61 42.01
N SER A 115 20.28 39.10 40.95
CA SER A 115 21.74 39.02 40.76
C SER A 115 22.46 38.05 41.72
N SER A 116 23.65 37.50 41.49
CA SER A 116 24.61 37.33 40.40
C SER A 116 25.67 36.36 40.96
N THR A 117 26.50 35.78 40.08
CA THR A 117 27.89 35.32 40.36
C THR A 117 28.18 34.11 41.26
N SER A 118 28.73 33.07 40.61
CA SER A 118 30.02 32.38 40.85
C SER A 118 30.37 31.68 42.18
N SER A 119 31.18 30.62 41.98
CA SER A 119 32.18 30.00 42.89
C SER A 119 31.67 28.87 43.79
N THR A 120 32.43 27.86 44.24
CA THR A 120 33.67 27.13 43.86
C THR A 120 33.80 26.04 44.93
N GLY A 121 34.32 24.86 44.58
CA GLY A 121 34.92 23.91 45.54
C GLY A 121 33.93 23.02 46.30
N THR A 122 34.27 21.88 46.88
CA THR A 122 35.53 21.14 47.08
C THR A 122 35.11 19.83 47.75
N SER A 123 35.69 18.68 47.38
CA SER A 123 36.13 17.60 48.30
C SER A 123 36.21 16.24 47.60
N THR A 124 37.45 15.85 47.27
CA THR A 124 37.96 14.47 47.29
C THR A 124 38.28 14.08 48.76
N PRO A 125 38.44 12.78 49.14
CA PRO A 125 39.68 11.98 48.94
C PRO A 125 39.44 10.43 48.87
N PRO A 126 40.44 9.51 48.92
CA PRO A 126 41.80 9.47 48.33
C PRO A 126 42.21 8.09 47.68
N THR A 127 43.40 8.09 47.03
CA THR A 127 44.42 7.00 46.86
C THR A 127 44.09 5.78 45.96
N THR A 128 44.94 5.30 45.03
CA THR A 128 46.38 4.96 45.17
C THR A 128 47.06 4.69 43.80
N ALA A 129 48.29 5.22 43.65
CA ALA A 129 49.53 4.68 43.03
C ALA A 129 49.73 4.33 41.52
N SER A 130 50.98 4.60 41.10
CA SER A 130 51.78 4.25 39.90
C SER A 130 51.62 5.15 38.67
N GLU A 131 52.50 6.15 38.46
CA GLU A 131 53.93 6.11 38.04
C GLU A 131 54.17 5.54 36.63
N SER A 132 54.36 6.42 35.65
CA SER A 132 55.58 6.44 34.82
C SER A 132 55.61 7.71 33.95
N GLU A 133 56.59 8.56 34.22
CA GLU A 133 57.06 9.67 33.39
C GLU A 133 57.62 9.18 32.06
N VAL A 134 57.45 9.95 30.96
CA VAL A 134 58.56 10.55 30.18
C VAL A 134 58.01 11.77 29.40
N SER A 135 58.49 12.95 29.81
CA SER A 135 58.98 14.13 29.07
C SER A 135 59.13 14.04 27.53
N ASP A 136 59.21 15.11 26.73
CA ASP A 136 59.25 16.57 26.89
C ASP A 136 59.03 17.21 25.50
N GLU A 137 58.54 18.46 25.50
CA GLU A 137 58.82 19.64 24.63
C GLU A 137 58.99 19.50 23.08
N ASP A 138 58.72 20.48 22.22
CA ASP A 138 58.79 21.94 22.33
C ASP A 138 58.13 22.62 21.10
N SER A 139 57.78 23.91 21.27
CA SER A 139 57.83 25.08 20.36
C SER A 139 57.43 24.96 18.86
N SER A 140 57.00 25.99 18.11
CA SER A 140 56.84 27.45 18.19
C SER A 140 56.02 27.85 16.95
N ALA A 141 55.01 28.71 17.03
CA ALA A 141 55.07 30.18 16.85
C ALA A 141 55.80 30.69 15.58
N SER A 142 55.02 31.17 14.60
CA SER A 142 55.28 32.34 13.70
C SER A 142 54.11 32.43 12.70
N GLU A 143 53.16 33.36 12.77
CA GLU A 143 53.24 34.82 12.58
C GLU A 143 53.93 35.26 11.28
N SER A 144 53.14 35.56 10.25
CA SER A 144 53.42 36.67 9.33
C SER A 144 52.16 37.10 8.57
N THR A 145 51.83 38.36 8.79
CA THR A 145 50.74 39.20 8.29
C THR A 145 51.02 39.70 6.87
N ALA A 146 49.99 39.87 6.02
CA ALA A 146 49.72 41.11 5.22
C ALA A 146 48.83 40.88 3.96
N MET A 147 47.63 41.46 4.03
CA MET A 147 46.97 42.36 3.05
C MET A 147 47.04 42.07 1.53
N ALA A 148 45.87 41.87 0.90
CA ALA A 148 45.35 42.76 -0.17
C ALA A 148 43.98 42.30 -0.72
N ALA A 149 43.17 43.30 -1.08
CA ALA A 149 41.76 43.25 -1.40
C ALA A 149 41.38 42.53 -2.72
N GLY A 150 40.14 42.01 -2.81
CA GLY A 150 39.58 41.58 -4.09
C GLY A 150 38.21 40.88 -4.04
N LYS A 151 37.15 41.63 -4.35
CA LYS A 151 35.78 41.17 -4.70
C LYS A 151 35.76 39.90 -5.58
N GLY A 152 34.83 38.97 -5.32
CA GLY A 152 34.38 38.06 -6.38
C GLY A 152 33.53 36.87 -5.95
N LYS A 153 32.20 36.96 -6.14
CA LYS A 153 31.27 35.83 -6.18
C LYS A 153 31.76 34.76 -7.18
N GLY A 154 31.95 33.51 -6.74
CA GLY A 154 32.32 32.40 -7.61
C GLY A 154 31.87 31.05 -7.10
N SER A 155 30.85 30.50 -7.74
CA SER A 155 30.26 29.17 -7.53
C SER A 155 31.27 28.04 -7.72
N LYS A 156 31.70 27.39 -6.62
CA LYS A 156 32.59 26.22 -6.67
C LYS A 156 31.80 24.93 -6.92
N LYS A 157 31.54 24.69 -8.20
CA LYS A 157 31.14 23.40 -8.79
C LYS A 157 32.28 22.40 -8.58
N ARG A 158 32.15 21.47 -7.63
CA ARG A 158 33.07 20.34 -7.49
C ARG A 158 32.75 19.26 -8.52
N LYS A 159 33.78 18.98 -9.31
CA LYS A 159 34.00 17.97 -10.33
C LYS A 159 34.50 16.70 -9.62
N ARG A 160 33.96 15.53 -9.97
CA ARG A 160 34.48 14.18 -9.70
C ARG A 160 33.84 13.31 -10.81
N GLU A 161 34.50 13.07 -11.95
CA GLU A 161 35.49 11.98 -12.20
C GLU A 161 34.87 10.67 -11.66
N ASP A 162 34.02 9.97 -12.42
CA ASP A 162 34.28 9.16 -13.64
C ASP A 162 35.46 8.21 -13.42
N ASP A 163 35.14 6.99 -12.96
CA ASP A 163 36.05 5.85 -13.00
C ASP A 163 35.30 4.66 -13.61
N GLN A 164 35.77 4.28 -14.79
CA GLN A 164 35.33 3.16 -15.61
C GLN A 164 36.25 1.98 -15.31
N SER A 165 35.71 0.85 -14.84
CA SER A 165 36.35 -0.43 -15.14
C SER A 165 35.42 -1.63 -14.95
N GLN A 166 35.10 -2.19 -16.11
CA GLN A 166 35.17 -3.61 -16.45
C GLN A 166 34.05 -4.58 -16.04
N ALA A 167 33.53 -5.17 -17.13
CA ALA A 167 32.64 -6.29 -17.21
C ALA A 167 33.33 -7.60 -16.81
N GLY A 168 32.62 -8.40 -16.03
CA GLY A 168 32.93 -9.81 -15.80
C GLY A 168 31.66 -10.63 -15.92
N LYS A 169 31.41 -11.21 -17.11
CA LYS A 169 30.43 -12.28 -17.34
C LYS A 169 30.83 -13.51 -16.51
N LYS A 170 29.94 -14.04 -15.66
CA LYS A 170 29.92 -15.46 -15.30
C LYS A 170 28.49 -15.97 -15.15
N GLN A 171 28.32 -17.20 -15.61
CA GLN A 171 27.10 -17.86 -16.07
C GLN A 171 26.80 -19.06 -15.16
N LYS A 172 25.52 -19.24 -14.76
CA LYS A 172 24.87 -20.42 -14.11
C LYS A 172 25.40 -20.80 -12.70
N GLN A 173 24.63 -21.36 -11.75
CA GLN A 173 23.50 -22.30 -11.83
C GLN A 173 22.69 -22.36 -10.50
N ASP A 174 21.37 -22.49 -10.64
CA ASP A 174 20.29 -23.06 -9.78
C ASP A 174 20.39 -23.21 -8.24
N GLY A 175 19.32 -22.77 -7.55
CA GLY A 175 19.03 -23.10 -6.14
C GLY A 175 17.80 -22.37 -5.59
N THR A 176 16.65 -23.05 -5.61
CA THR A 176 15.28 -22.59 -5.34
C THR A 176 15.02 -22.12 -3.89
N THR A 177 14.27 -21.01 -3.70
CA THR A 177 13.07 -20.88 -2.82
C THR A 177 12.51 -19.45 -2.89
N ALA A 178 11.24 -19.34 -3.29
CA ALA A 178 10.54 -18.12 -3.66
C ALA A 178 10.00 -17.30 -2.47
N LEU A 179 10.31 -15.99 -2.42
CA LEU A 179 9.45 -15.00 -1.77
C LEU A 179 9.49 -13.68 -2.56
N ILE A 180 8.33 -13.38 -3.17
CA ILE A 180 8.10 -12.35 -4.19
C ILE A 180 8.35 -10.94 -3.62
N LYS A 181 9.55 -10.41 -3.87
CA LYS A 181 9.75 -8.96 -4.03
C LYS A 181 9.54 -8.65 -5.52
N PRO A 182 8.70 -7.67 -5.89
CA PRO A 182 8.71 -7.19 -7.26
C PRO A 182 10.04 -6.46 -7.47
N SER A 183 10.98 -7.15 -8.11
CA SER A 183 12.21 -6.59 -8.65
C SER A 183 11.85 -5.51 -9.67
N GLU A 184 12.28 -4.27 -9.42
CA GLU A 184 12.22 -3.16 -10.38
C GLU A 184 13.26 -3.32 -11.53
N ASP A 185 13.97 -4.46 -11.58
CA ASP A 185 15.07 -4.72 -12.52
C ASP A 185 14.67 -5.53 -13.76
N LEU A 186 13.39 -5.82 -13.99
CA LEU A 186 12.95 -6.67 -15.12
C LEU A 186 11.91 -6.01 -16.03
N ILE A 187 12.10 -4.72 -16.30
CA ILE A 187 11.60 -4.14 -17.55
C ILE A 187 12.82 -3.61 -18.31
N ASP A 188 13.70 -4.55 -18.67
CA ASP A 188 14.44 -4.45 -19.92
C ASP A 188 13.41 -4.43 -21.04
N THR A 189 12.85 -3.26 -21.32
CA THR A 189 12.46 -2.96 -22.69
C THR A 189 13.75 -3.01 -23.49
N GLU A 190 14.12 -4.21 -23.95
CA GLU A 190 15.05 -4.49 -25.05
C GLU A 190 14.48 -3.97 -26.38
N GLY A 191 13.81 -2.81 -26.36
CA GLY A 191 13.90 -1.97 -27.53
C GLY A 191 15.39 -1.66 -27.64
N PRO A 192 16.06 -1.91 -28.79
CA PRO A 192 17.43 -1.50 -28.98
C PRO A 192 17.44 -0.03 -28.59
N LYS A 193 18.05 0.27 -27.43
CA LYS A 193 18.56 1.61 -27.18
C LYS A 193 19.65 1.65 -28.23
N GLU A 194 19.27 2.01 -29.47
CA GLU A 194 20.18 2.37 -30.53
C GLU A 194 21.17 3.24 -29.79
N ALA A 195 22.35 2.67 -29.59
CA ALA A 195 23.43 3.33 -28.90
C ALA A 195 23.76 4.45 -29.87
N VAL A 196 23.03 5.57 -29.76
CA VAL A 196 23.33 6.79 -30.47
C VAL A 196 24.77 7.02 -30.09
N PRO A 197 25.70 6.73 -31.03
CA PRO A 197 27.03 6.29 -30.66
C PRO A 197 27.61 7.40 -29.82
N GLU A 198 28.27 7.10 -28.69
CA GLU A 198 28.77 8.14 -27.78
C GLU A 198 29.63 9.19 -28.54
N ILE A 199 30.24 8.75 -29.64
CA ILE A 199 30.88 9.50 -30.72
C ILE A 199 30.04 10.72 -31.16
N SER A 200 28.75 10.53 -31.48
CA SER A 200 27.83 11.61 -31.92
C SER A 200 27.60 12.68 -30.85
N LYS A 201 27.58 12.31 -29.56
CA LYS A 201 27.41 13.27 -28.44
C LYS A 201 28.67 14.09 -28.22
N ALA A 202 29.85 13.48 -28.36
CA ALA A 202 31.14 14.16 -28.26
C ALA A 202 31.31 15.18 -29.41
N ALA A 203 31.02 14.77 -30.64
CA ALA A 203 31.04 15.65 -31.83
C ALA A 203 30.07 16.83 -31.67
N LEU A 204 28.81 16.59 -31.28
CA LEU A 204 27.85 17.68 -31.01
C LEU A 204 28.32 18.64 -29.91
N LYS A 205 29.03 18.15 -28.89
CA LYS A 205 29.58 18.98 -27.81
C LYS A 205 30.73 19.84 -28.30
N GLN A 206 31.60 19.33 -29.17
CA GLN A 206 32.65 20.09 -29.84
C GLN A 206 32.06 21.16 -30.77
N ILE A 207 31.08 20.81 -31.61
CA ILE A 207 30.35 21.77 -32.46
C ILE A 207 29.75 22.89 -31.61
N ASN A 208 29.06 22.58 -30.51
CA ASN A 208 28.50 23.60 -29.63
C ASN A 208 29.57 24.49 -28.95
N ARG A 209 30.78 23.96 -28.69
CA ARG A 209 31.92 24.76 -28.19
C ARG A 209 32.43 25.68 -29.30
N ASN A 210 32.55 25.18 -30.53
CA ASN A 210 33.03 25.96 -31.67
C ASN A 210 32.05 27.06 -32.05
N VAL A 211 30.74 26.78 -32.10
CA VAL A 211 29.69 27.80 -32.25
C VAL A 211 29.79 28.86 -31.15
N ARG A 212 30.10 28.49 -29.91
CA ARG A 212 30.31 29.48 -28.83
C ARG A 212 31.59 30.30 -29.01
N LYS A 213 32.67 29.71 -29.53
CA LYS A 213 33.93 30.42 -29.83
C LYS A 213 33.76 31.37 -31.01
N ALA A 214 33.12 30.93 -32.09
CA ALA A 214 32.70 31.77 -33.21
C ALA A 214 31.80 32.92 -32.73
N VAL A 215 30.88 32.61 -31.80
CA VAL A 215 30.04 33.61 -31.15
C VAL A 215 30.82 34.56 -30.23
N LYS A 216 32.05 34.25 -29.82
CA LYS A 216 32.89 35.19 -29.07
C LYS A 216 33.80 36.03 -29.97
N ARG A 217 34.24 35.45 -31.09
CA ARG A 217 35.11 36.11 -32.07
C ARG A 217 34.40 37.16 -32.93
N GLY A 218 33.07 37.25 -32.86
CA GLY A 218 32.30 38.19 -33.68
C GLY A 218 32.10 37.73 -35.12
N GLU A 219 32.40 36.48 -35.46
CA GLU A 219 32.25 35.95 -36.84
C GLU A 219 30.81 36.05 -37.38
N TYR A 220 29.83 36.16 -36.49
CA TYR A 220 28.41 36.35 -36.79
C TYR A 220 27.98 37.82 -36.76
N SER A 221 28.81 38.75 -36.24
CA SER A 221 28.49 40.18 -36.29
C SER A 221 28.59 40.72 -37.71
N ALA A 222 29.36 40.07 -38.59
CA ALA A 222 29.32 40.33 -40.03
C ALA A 222 27.93 40.05 -40.64
N LEU A 223 27.19 39.08 -40.09
CA LEU A 223 25.83 38.71 -40.54
C LEU A 223 24.71 39.49 -39.82
N VAL A 224 25.01 40.17 -38.71
CA VAL A 224 24.03 40.94 -37.95
C VAL A 224 24.49 42.40 -37.93
N ALA A 225 23.90 43.21 -38.81
CA ALA A 225 24.17 44.63 -38.91
C ALA A 225 24.16 45.31 -37.53
N PRO A 226 25.16 46.16 -37.22
CA PRO A 226 25.15 46.93 -35.98
C PRO A 226 23.87 47.78 -35.91
N LEU A 227 23.19 47.75 -34.77
CA LEU A 227 22.03 48.63 -34.55
C LEU A 227 22.51 50.09 -34.62
N PRO A 228 21.80 50.97 -35.34
CA PRO A 228 22.03 52.41 -35.28
C PRO A 228 21.99 52.90 -33.83
N GLU A 229 22.87 53.84 -33.47
CA GLU A 229 23.02 54.30 -32.08
C GLU A 229 21.71 54.79 -31.47
N ASP A 230 20.88 55.48 -32.27
CA ASP A 230 19.60 56.05 -31.85
C ASP A 230 18.56 54.99 -31.45
N LYS A 231 18.64 53.79 -32.05
CA LYS A 231 17.73 52.66 -31.78
C LYS A 231 18.19 51.79 -30.61
N LYS A 232 19.33 52.09 -29.97
CA LYS A 232 19.83 51.32 -28.82
C LYS A 232 18.89 51.38 -27.61
N LYS A 233 18.02 52.38 -27.48
CA LYS A 233 17.04 52.49 -26.38
C LYS A 233 15.72 51.80 -26.67
N ASP A 234 15.41 51.51 -27.93
CA ASP A 234 14.16 50.85 -28.31
C ASP A 234 14.20 49.36 -27.94
N LYS A 235 13.19 48.94 -27.15
CA LYS A 235 13.01 47.57 -26.70
C LYS A 235 12.69 46.62 -27.86
N GLN A 236 11.98 47.08 -28.90
CA GLN A 236 11.67 46.27 -30.08
C GLN A 236 12.93 46.00 -30.90
N ALA A 237 13.69 47.05 -31.24
CA ALA A 237 14.97 46.92 -31.93
C ALA A 237 15.97 46.00 -31.19
N ARG A 238 16.01 46.06 -29.85
CA ARG A 238 16.79 45.11 -29.03
C ARG A 238 16.29 43.68 -29.18
N HIS A 239 14.97 43.46 -29.13
CA HIS A 239 14.40 42.12 -29.27
C HIS A 239 14.69 41.54 -30.66
N GLU A 240 14.50 42.31 -31.72
CA GLU A 240 14.81 41.94 -33.10
C GLU A 240 16.29 41.59 -33.28
N ARG A 241 17.20 42.43 -32.77
CA ARG A 241 18.64 42.11 -32.79
C ARG A 241 18.94 40.81 -32.05
N THR A 242 18.35 40.59 -30.86
CA THR A 242 18.56 39.32 -30.15
C THR A 242 17.96 38.13 -30.89
N ALA A 243 16.86 38.31 -31.63
CA ALA A 243 16.27 37.29 -32.48
C ALA A 243 17.16 36.98 -33.68
N ALA A 244 17.72 38.01 -34.34
CA ALA A 244 18.68 37.88 -35.43
C ALA A 244 19.95 37.16 -34.99
N ILE A 245 20.53 37.52 -33.83
CA ILE A 245 21.68 36.81 -33.26
C ILE A 245 21.34 35.34 -32.95
N ARG A 246 20.16 35.06 -32.42
CA ARG A 246 19.72 33.67 -32.17
C ARG A 246 19.52 32.90 -33.47
N LYS A 247 19.04 33.55 -34.54
CA LYS A 247 18.87 32.96 -35.87
C LYS A 247 20.24 32.63 -36.49
N ALA A 248 21.14 33.62 -36.59
CA ALA A 248 22.50 33.44 -37.08
C ALA A 248 23.26 32.33 -36.32
N LYS A 249 23.08 32.24 -35.00
CA LYS A 249 23.68 31.15 -34.20
C LYS A 249 23.09 29.77 -34.50
N ARG A 250 21.80 29.68 -34.83
CA ARG A 250 21.17 28.43 -35.27
C ARG A 250 21.68 28.03 -36.65
N ASP A 251 21.80 28.98 -37.56
CA ASP A 251 22.27 28.76 -38.93
C ASP A 251 23.73 28.31 -38.96
N LEU A 252 24.60 28.97 -38.17
CA LEU A 252 25.99 28.53 -38.00
C LEU A 252 26.07 27.12 -37.41
N ARG A 253 25.27 26.82 -36.37
CA ARG A 253 25.24 25.47 -35.79
C ARG A 253 24.78 24.44 -36.82
N LYS A 254 23.78 24.79 -37.64
CA LYS A 254 23.24 23.94 -38.70
C LYS A 254 24.33 23.64 -39.75
N GLN A 255 25.05 24.65 -40.23
CA GLN A 255 26.18 24.47 -41.14
C GLN A 255 27.27 23.56 -40.53
N MET A 256 27.72 23.84 -39.31
CA MET A 256 28.74 23.02 -38.66
C MET A 256 28.31 21.57 -38.41
N VAL A 257 27.02 21.31 -38.18
CA VAL A 257 26.51 19.94 -38.06
C VAL A 257 26.53 19.22 -39.41
N VAL A 258 26.11 19.91 -40.48
CA VAL A 258 26.14 19.33 -41.82
C VAL A 258 27.59 19.06 -42.27
N ASP A 259 28.52 19.99 -42.05
CA ASP A 259 29.93 19.79 -42.39
C ASP A 259 30.54 18.61 -41.60
N ALA A 260 30.14 18.43 -40.34
CA ALA A 260 30.54 17.30 -39.53
C ALA A 260 29.87 15.97 -39.96
N MET A 261 28.67 16.00 -40.55
CA MET A 261 28.06 14.83 -41.19
C MET A 261 28.80 14.45 -42.48
N MET A 262 29.18 15.43 -43.31
CA MET A 262 29.87 15.19 -44.58
C MET A 262 31.32 14.72 -44.39
N SER A 263 31.98 15.15 -43.32
CA SER A 263 33.32 14.67 -42.94
C SER A 263 33.33 13.30 -42.24
N GLY A 264 32.15 12.72 -41.98
CA GLY A 264 32.02 11.42 -41.31
C GLY A 264 32.15 11.47 -39.78
N GLU A 265 32.30 12.64 -39.16
CA GLU A 265 32.31 12.79 -37.69
C GLU A 265 30.93 12.51 -37.05
N LEU A 266 29.86 12.75 -37.81
CA LEU A 266 28.47 12.46 -37.41
C LEU A 266 27.84 11.47 -38.39
N PRO A 267 27.03 10.51 -37.90
CA PRO A 267 26.33 9.57 -38.76
C PRO A 267 25.33 10.30 -39.66
N ASN A 268 25.37 9.98 -40.96
CA ASN A 268 24.42 10.45 -41.96
C ASN A 268 23.50 9.29 -42.38
N PRO A 269 22.43 8.98 -41.61
CA PRO A 269 21.66 7.75 -41.79
C PRO A 269 20.91 7.67 -43.13
N LYS A 270 20.68 8.82 -43.78
CA LYS A 270 19.91 8.93 -45.01
C LYS A 270 20.76 9.35 -46.20
N ASN A 271 22.10 9.37 -46.03
CA ASN A 271 23.06 9.77 -47.06
C ASN A 271 22.73 11.10 -47.75
N TYR A 272 22.25 12.08 -46.98
CA TYR A 272 21.89 13.38 -47.53
C TYR A 272 23.10 14.06 -48.17
N THR A 273 22.86 14.71 -49.32
CA THR A 273 23.80 15.71 -49.85
C THR A 273 23.86 16.92 -48.92
N ARG A 274 24.91 17.76 -49.05
CA ARG A 274 25.10 18.93 -48.17
C ARG A 274 23.89 19.87 -48.17
N GLU A 275 23.28 20.09 -49.34
CA GLU A 275 22.15 21.00 -49.52
C GLU A 275 20.86 20.40 -48.94
N GLU A 276 20.57 19.14 -49.24
CA GLU A 276 19.43 18.41 -48.67
C GLU A 276 19.52 18.32 -47.14
N ALA A 277 20.72 18.08 -46.61
CA ALA A 277 20.96 18.03 -45.16
C ALA A 277 20.63 19.38 -44.50
N LEU A 278 20.95 20.50 -45.15
CA LEU A 278 20.55 21.82 -44.67
C LEU A 278 19.02 21.96 -44.72
N GLU A 279 18.36 21.64 -45.82
CA GLU A 279 16.90 21.78 -45.91
C GLU A 279 16.16 20.92 -44.87
N GLN A 280 16.61 19.68 -44.66
CA GLN A 280 15.92 18.70 -43.84
C GLN A 280 16.29 18.76 -42.35
N TYR A 281 17.39 19.44 -41.98
CA TYR A 281 17.84 19.56 -40.58
C TYR A 281 16.76 20.06 -39.61
N GLU A 282 15.95 21.05 -40.02
CA GLU A 282 14.89 21.56 -39.16
C GLU A 282 13.74 20.56 -38.96
N ALA A 283 13.41 19.80 -40.00
CA ALA A 283 12.39 18.77 -39.97
C ALA A 283 12.82 17.62 -39.06
N ASP A 284 14.06 17.14 -39.19
CA ASP A 284 14.62 16.07 -38.36
C ASP A 284 14.68 16.48 -36.88
N ILE A 285 15.14 17.70 -36.56
CA ILE A 285 15.13 18.19 -35.16
C ILE A 285 13.70 18.28 -34.59
N LYS A 286 12.71 18.66 -35.40
CA LYS A 286 11.31 18.70 -34.97
C LYS A 286 10.77 17.29 -34.73
N ALA A 287 11.08 16.34 -35.62
CA ALA A 287 10.72 14.94 -35.49
C ALA A 287 11.33 14.32 -34.22
N ASP A 288 12.62 14.52 -33.97
CA ASP A 288 13.30 14.07 -32.75
C ASP A 288 12.66 14.62 -31.48
N LYS A 289 12.35 15.93 -31.46
CA LYS A 289 11.65 16.54 -30.31
C LYS A 289 10.26 15.93 -30.10
N GLN A 290 9.55 15.59 -31.18
CA GLN A 290 8.25 14.95 -31.11
C GLN A 290 8.37 13.51 -30.59
N GLN A 291 9.35 12.75 -31.07
CA GLN A 291 9.66 11.41 -30.56
C GLN A 291 10.04 11.45 -29.08
N GLN A 292 10.91 12.38 -28.65
CA GLN A 292 11.25 12.57 -27.24
C GLN A 292 10.04 12.92 -26.37
N LYS A 293 9.10 13.73 -26.89
CA LYS A 293 7.85 14.03 -26.20
C LYS A 293 6.97 12.78 -26.08
N ARG A 294 6.83 11.99 -27.16
CA ARG A 294 6.09 10.72 -27.16
C ARG A 294 6.69 9.73 -26.16
N ALA A 295 8.00 9.51 -26.20
CA ALA A 295 8.72 8.64 -25.27
C ALA A 295 8.58 9.09 -23.80
N LYS A 296 8.58 10.41 -23.53
CA LYS A 296 8.32 10.93 -22.17
C LYS A 296 6.88 10.66 -21.73
N LEU A 297 5.90 10.88 -22.61
CA LEU A 297 4.50 10.60 -22.32
C LEU A 297 4.30 9.10 -22.05
N GLU A 298 4.88 8.24 -22.87
CA GLU A 298 4.86 6.80 -22.69
C GLU A 298 5.48 6.37 -21.35
N LYS A 299 6.67 6.89 -21.00
CA LYS A 299 7.28 6.66 -19.68
C LYS A 299 6.37 7.08 -18.54
N THR A 300 5.68 8.22 -18.66
CA THR A 300 4.70 8.64 -17.64
C THR A 300 3.47 7.73 -17.59
N GLN A 301 3.01 7.21 -18.72
CA GLN A 301 1.90 6.26 -18.79
C GLN A 301 2.28 4.90 -18.18
N VAL A 302 3.47 4.37 -18.49
CA VAL A 302 3.99 3.13 -17.89
C VAL A 302 4.10 3.28 -16.38
N LYS A 303 4.67 4.38 -15.90
CA LYS A 303 4.76 4.67 -14.45
C LYS A 303 3.37 4.75 -13.79
N ALA A 304 2.39 5.35 -14.47
CA ALA A 304 1.02 5.41 -13.99
C ALA A 304 0.37 4.02 -13.92
N ARG A 305 0.56 3.19 -14.96
CA ARG A 305 0.08 1.80 -15.01
C ARG A 305 0.70 0.94 -13.90
N MET A 306 2.02 1.01 -13.70
CA MET A 306 2.69 0.30 -12.60
C MET A 306 2.14 0.70 -11.23
N HIS A 307 1.91 2.00 -11.01
CA HIS A 307 1.34 2.48 -9.76
C HIS A 307 -0.13 2.03 -9.56
N GLU A 308 -0.94 1.95 -10.63
CA GLU A 308 -2.28 1.37 -10.57
C GLU A 308 -2.27 -0.14 -10.31
N ALA A 309 -1.39 -0.88 -10.98
CA ALA A 309 -1.18 -2.31 -10.75
C ALA A 309 -0.78 -2.58 -9.29
N GLY A 310 0.17 -1.81 -8.74
CA GLY A 310 0.56 -1.90 -7.34
C GLY A 310 -0.59 -1.62 -6.36
N LYS A 311 -1.52 -0.71 -6.70
CA LYS A 311 -2.72 -0.47 -5.89
C LYS A 311 -3.72 -1.63 -5.95
N LEU A 312 -3.89 -2.25 -7.11
CA LEU A 312 -4.77 -3.40 -7.28
C LEU A 312 -4.23 -4.61 -6.50
N ALA A 313 -2.93 -4.88 -6.58
CA ALA A 313 -2.28 -5.95 -5.80
C ALA A 313 -2.43 -5.75 -4.28
N ARG A 314 -2.31 -4.50 -3.79
CA ARG A 314 -2.58 -4.18 -2.37
C ARG A 314 -4.04 -4.39 -1.97
N ARG A 315 -4.99 -4.23 -2.90
CA ARG A 315 -6.41 -4.48 -2.65
C ARG A 315 -6.69 -5.97 -2.60
N GLN A 316 -6.15 -6.75 -3.54
CA GLN A 316 -6.28 -8.20 -3.60
C GLN A 316 -5.71 -8.87 -2.33
N THR A 317 -4.50 -8.51 -1.94
CA THR A 317 -3.89 -9.04 -0.69
C THR A 317 -4.71 -8.66 0.56
N LYS A 318 -5.32 -7.48 0.59
CA LYS A 318 -6.22 -7.09 1.70
C LYS A 318 -7.52 -7.88 1.69
N THR A 319 -8.10 -8.17 0.52
CA THR A 319 -9.31 -8.99 0.41
C THR A 319 -9.05 -10.44 0.77
N GLU A 320 -7.92 -11.02 0.33
CA GLU A 320 -7.50 -12.37 0.72
C GLU A 320 -7.28 -12.49 2.23
N ARG A 321 -6.61 -11.52 2.86
CA ARG A 321 -6.46 -11.49 4.33
C ARG A 321 -7.81 -11.42 5.04
N ARG A 322 -8.79 -10.70 4.48
CA ARG A 322 -10.14 -10.64 5.03
C ARG A 322 -10.88 -11.97 4.87
N GLN A 323 -10.75 -12.63 3.72
CA GLN A 323 -11.32 -13.96 3.48
C GLN A 323 -10.74 -15.00 4.44
N LYS A 324 -9.41 -15.06 4.57
CA LYS A 324 -8.75 -15.96 5.54
C LYS A 324 -9.22 -15.73 6.98
N ARG A 325 -9.45 -14.47 7.39
CA ARG A 325 -10.02 -14.16 8.71
C ARG A 325 -11.47 -14.61 8.86
N LEU A 326 -12.27 -14.55 7.80
CA LEU A 326 -13.65 -15.05 7.81
C LEU A 326 -13.69 -16.57 7.86
N GLU A 327 -12.84 -17.24 7.09
CA GLU A 327 -12.69 -18.71 7.13
C GLU A 327 -12.23 -19.18 8.50
N GLN A 328 -11.26 -18.50 9.12
CA GLN A 328 -10.81 -18.82 10.46
C GLN A 328 -11.94 -18.65 11.48
N ARG A 329 -12.69 -17.55 11.42
CA ARG A 329 -13.87 -17.35 12.28
C ARG A 329 -14.93 -18.43 12.09
N ALA A 330 -15.18 -18.85 10.85
CA ALA A 330 -16.12 -19.93 10.57
C ALA A 330 -15.64 -21.27 11.15
N LYS A 331 -14.34 -21.57 11.06
CA LYS A 331 -13.74 -22.76 11.69
C LYS A 331 -13.83 -22.70 13.22
N ASP A 332 -13.53 -21.55 13.81
CA ASP A 332 -13.65 -21.33 15.24
C ASP A 332 -15.11 -21.48 15.71
N GLU A 333 -16.08 -20.99 14.92
CA GLU A 333 -17.51 -21.15 15.19
C GLU A 333 -17.97 -22.60 15.09
N GLN A 334 -17.54 -23.34 14.06
CA GLN A 334 -17.78 -24.79 13.96
C GLN A 334 -17.20 -25.55 15.16
N TYR A 335 -15.97 -25.19 15.58
CA TYR A 335 -15.34 -25.78 16.76
C TYR A 335 -16.12 -25.44 18.05
N ARG A 336 -16.64 -24.22 18.18
CA ARG A 336 -17.48 -23.83 19.33
C ARG A 336 -18.79 -24.61 19.35
N ILE A 337 -19.46 -24.77 18.21
CA ILE A 337 -20.70 -25.54 18.10
C ILE A 337 -20.45 -27.01 18.48
N ALA A 338 -19.41 -27.63 17.92
CA ALA A 338 -19.04 -29.03 18.21
C ALA A 338 -18.68 -29.27 19.68
N ASN A 339 -18.16 -28.25 20.37
CA ASN A 339 -17.78 -28.33 21.78
C ASN A 339 -18.84 -27.87 22.77
N THR A 340 -20.06 -27.58 22.31
CA THR A 340 -21.16 -27.29 23.24
C THR A 340 -21.47 -28.51 24.11
N PRO A 341 -21.80 -28.32 25.42
CA PRO A 341 -22.14 -29.41 26.32
C PRO A 341 -23.25 -30.32 25.77
N ASP A 342 -24.23 -29.74 25.07
CA ASP A 342 -25.34 -30.48 24.47
C ASP A 342 -24.88 -31.36 23.30
N GLN A 343 -24.01 -30.85 22.41
CA GLN A 343 -23.42 -31.69 21.35
C GLN A 343 -22.55 -32.81 21.94
N ARG A 344 -21.81 -32.53 23.02
CA ARG A 344 -21.06 -33.57 23.75
C ARG A 344 -21.98 -34.61 24.39
N ARG A 345 -23.13 -34.20 24.93
CA ARG A 345 -24.16 -35.11 25.46
C ARG A 345 -24.75 -35.95 24.34
N ILE A 346 -25.14 -35.36 23.21
CA ILE A 346 -25.65 -36.08 22.03
C ILE A 346 -24.61 -37.06 21.48
N ALA A 347 -23.34 -36.65 21.38
CA ALA A 347 -22.26 -37.52 20.94
C ALA A 347 -22.05 -38.70 21.92
N ARG A 348 -22.11 -38.43 23.23
CA ARG A 348 -22.00 -39.47 24.27
C ARG A 348 -23.18 -40.43 24.25
N THR A 349 -24.42 -39.94 24.13
CA THR A 349 -25.61 -40.81 24.05
C THR A 349 -25.58 -41.66 22.79
N LYS A 350 -25.19 -41.08 21.64
CA LYS A 350 -25.00 -41.85 20.41
C LYS A 350 -23.90 -42.91 20.55
N ALA A 351 -22.78 -42.58 21.17
CA ALA A 351 -21.70 -43.55 21.43
C ALA A 351 -22.16 -44.67 22.38
N GLN A 352 -22.95 -44.35 23.41
CA GLN A 352 -23.55 -45.33 24.32
C GLN A 352 -24.56 -46.22 23.61
N GLN A 353 -25.40 -45.67 22.72
CA GLN A 353 -26.34 -46.44 21.90
C GLN A 353 -25.59 -47.41 20.98
N LEU A 354 -24.55 -46.94 20.29
CA LEU A 354 -23.73 -47.81 19.42
C LEU A 354 -23.00 -48.89 20.22
N ALA A 355 -22.50 -48.58 21.42
CA ALA A 355 -21.88 -49.56 22.30
C ALA A 355 -22.89 -50.60 22.83
N ALA A 356 -24.09 -50.16 23.22
CA ALA A 356 -25.17 -51.03 23.67
C ALA A 356 -25.67 -51.94 22.53
N GLU A 357 -25.80 -51.40 21.32
CA GLU A 357 -26.14 -52.16 20.13
C GLU A 357 -25.06 -53.20 19.79
N ALA A 358 -23.78 -52.82 19.87
CA ALA A 358 -22.67 -53.75 19.68
C ALA A 358 -22.68 -54.88 20.72
N ALA A 359 -22.91 -54.57 22.00
CA ALA A 359 -23.02 -55.56 23.06
C ALA A 359 -24.22 -56.51 22.85
N ALA A 360 -25.40 -55.96 22.54
CA ALA A 360 -26.59 -56.77 22.24
C ALA A 360 -26.38 -57.68 21.03
N ASN A 361 -25.67 -57.20 20.00
CA ASN A 361 -25.30 -58.01 18.85
C ASN A 361 -24.33 -59.14 19.23
N GLN A 362 -23.35 -58.88 20.11
CA GLN A 362 -22.44 -59.92 20.61
C GLN A 362 -23.20 -60.97 21.42
N ASP A 363 -24.09 -60.58 22.33
CA ASP A 363 -24.92 -61.52 23.12
C ASP A 363 -25.86 -62.35 22.24
N ALA A 364 -26.41 -61.75 21.18
CA ALA A 364 -27.22 -62.46 20.20
C ALA A 364 -26.40 -63.48 19.40
N VAL A 365 -25.14 -63.17 19.07
CA VAL A 365 -24.21 -64.08 18.40
C VAL A 365 -23.83 -65.24 19.31
N THR A 366 -23.39 -64.97 20.55
CA THR A 366 -22.98 -66.00 21.50
C THR A 366 -24.13 -66.94 21.84
N SER A 367 -25.33 -66.41 22.12
CA SER A 367 -26.51 -67.21 22.40
C SER A 367 -26.95 -68.09 21.22
N LYS A 368 -26.80 -67.60 19.97
CA LYS A 368 -27.02 -68.46 18.79
C LYS A 368 -25.96 -69.54 18.71
N LEU A 369 -24.68 -69.19 18.82
CA LEU A 369 -23.61 -70.18 18.77
C LEU A 369 -23.78 -71.26 19.84
N LEU A 370 -24.21 -70.93 21.06
CA LEU A 370 -24.47 -71.93 22.10
C LEU A 370 -25.62 -72.89 21.75
N LYS A 371 -26.64 -72.43 21.02
CA LYS A 371 -27.81 -73.24 20.63
C LYS A 371 -27.55 -74.18 19.45
N LEU A 372 -26.52 -73.94 18.64
CA LEU A 372 -26.19 -74.81 17.51
C LEU A 372 -25.55 -76.12 18.00
N THR A 373 -25.96 -77.23 17.39
CA THR A 373 -25.30 -78.54 17.55
C THR A 373 -23.88 -78.49 16.96
N PRO A 374 -22.95 -79.39 17.37
CA PRO A 374 -21.58 -79.38 16.84
C PRO A 374 -21.52 -79.54 15.31
N GLU A 375 -22.43 -80.31 14.72
CA GLU A 375 -22.52 -80.49 13.26
C GLU A 375 -22.98 -79.20 12.55
N GLU A 376 -23.99 -78.52 13.08
CA GLU A 376 -24.44 -77.23 12.53
C GLU A 376 -23.35 -76.15 12.66
N LYS A 377 -22.58 -76.16 13.75
CA LYS A 377 -21.43 -75.27 13.92
C LYS A 377 -20.39 -75.50 12.84
N ALA A 378 -20.03 -76.75 12.53
CA ALA A 378 -19.09 -77.08 11.46
C ALA A 378 -19.57 -76.55 10.09
N GLN A 379 -20.85 -76.76 9.75
CA GLN A 379 -21.43 -76.23 8.51
C GLN A 379 -21.41 -74.69 8.46
N HIS A 380 -21.65 -74.03 9.59
CA HIS A 380 -21.56 -72.58 9.69
C HIS A 380 -20.12 -72.06 9.51
N VAL A 381 -19.12 -72.78 10.03
CA VAL A 381 -17.70 -72.46 9.85
C VAL A 381 -17.31 -72.61 8.38
N GLU A 382 -17.69 -73.70 7.71
CA GLU A 382 -17.42 -73.91 6.29
C GLU A 382 -18.05 -72.81 5.42
N ARG A 383 -19.31 -72.44 5.69
CA ARG A 383 -19.99 -71.36 4.97
C ARG A 383 -19.39 -69.98 5.24
N ALA A 384 -18.91 -69.73 6.46
CA ALA A 384 -18.20 -68.50 6.80
C ALA A 384 -16.84 -68.44 6.07
N ALA A 385 -16.10 -69.55 6.04
CA ALA A 385 -14.83 -69.68 5.31
C ALA A 385 -15.00 -69.47 3.79
N MET A 386 -16.03 -70.07 3.19
CA MET A 386 -16.37 -69.84 1.77
C MET A 386 -16.64 -68.37 1.46
N LYS A 387 -17.17 -67.61 2.43
CA LYS A 387 -17.44 -66.16 2.29
C LYS A 387 -16.32 -65.25 2.78
N LYS A 388 -15.21 -65.82 3.26
CA LYS A 388 -14.07 -65.08 3.85
C LYS A 388 -14.49 -64.18 5.03
N GLN A 389 -15.39 -64.66 5.88
CA GLN A 389 -15.85 -63.95 7.09
C GLN A 389 -15.54 -64.79 8.33
N THR A 390 -15.43 -64.16 9.49
CA THR A 390 -15.36 -64.91 10.76
C THR A 390 -16.72 -65.55 11.06
N LEU A 391 -16.72 -66.62 11.88
CA LEU A 391 -17.96 -67.30 12.28
C LEU A 391 -18.93 -66.32 12.98
N GLU A 392 -18.40 -65.41 13.79
CA GLU A 392 -19.16 -64.38 14.51
C GLU A 392 -19.77 -63.34 13.57
N GLU A 393 -19.00 -62.83 12.60
CA GLU A 393 -19.53 -61.89 11.59
C GLU A 393 -20.61 -62.53 10.71
N TYR A 394 -20.40 -63.78 10.31
CA TYR A 394 -21.35 -64.53 9.50
C TYR A 394 -22.67 -64.78 10.26
N THR A 395 -22.60 -65.10 11.55
CA THR A 395 -23.77 -65.30 12.40
C THR A 395 -24.49 -63.98 12.71
N LEU A 396 -23.76 -62.89 12.96
CA LEU A 396 -24.30 -61.54 13.12
C LEU A 396 -25.07 -61.09 11.89
N ARG A 397 -24.48 -61.24 10.69
CA ARG A 397 -25.15 -60.91 9.41
C ARG A 397 -26.43 -61.73 9.20
N ARG A 398 -26.44 -63.00 9.61
CA ARG A 398 -27.62 -63.86 9.52
C ARG A 398 -28.69 -63.50 10.56
N ILE A 399 -28.29 -63.01 11.74
CA ILE A 399 -29.20 -62.41 12.73
C ILE A 399 -29.86 -61.17 12.13
N GLN A 400 -29.07 -60.22 11.64
CA GLN A 400 -29.56 -58.98 11.04
C GLN A 400 -30.49 -59.25 9.86
N LYS A 401 -30.09 -60.09 8.90
CA LYS A 401 -30.95 -60.46 7.76
C LYS A 401 -32.28 -61.10 8.17
N LYS A 402 -32.32 -61.81 9.31
CA LYS A 402 -33.56 -62.37 9.86
C LYS A 402 -34.41 -61.29 10.52
N ILE A 403 -33.81 -60.34 11.24
CA ILE A 403 -34.50 -59.17 11.80
C ILE A 403 -35.09 -58.34 10.66
N ASP A 404 -34.30 -58.00 9.65
CA ASP A 404 -34.74 -57.22 8.47
C ASP A 404 -35.89 -57.90 7.75
N LYS A 405 -35.82 -59.23 7.54
CA LYS A 405 -36.89 -60.01 6.90
C LYS A 405 -38.17 -60.04 7.73
N ASN A 406 -38.03 -60.10 9.06
CA ASN A 406 -39.17 -60.09 9.96
C ASN A 406 -39.77 -58.68 10.09
N SER A 407 -38.96 -57.61 10.06
CA SER A 407 -39.44 -56.22 10.06
C SER A 407 -40.00 -55.76 8.72
N SER A 408 -39.57 -56.38 7.61
CA SER A 408 -40.08 -56.09 6.27
C SER A 408 -41.29 -56.95 5.90
N ALA A 409 -41.72 -57.89 6.74
CA ALA A 409 -42.97 -58.60 6.52
C ALA A 409 -44.11 -57.57 6.69
N PRO A 410 -44.98 -57.37 5.68
CA PRO A 410 -46.07 -56.42 5.80
C PRO A 410 -46.90 -56.83 7.01
N GLU A 411 -47.01 -55.92 7.97
CA GLU A 411 -47.84 -56.08 9.16
C GLU A 411 -49.25 -56.42 8.68
N THR A 412 -49.59 -57.71 8.67
CA THR A 412 -50.93 -58.18 8.38
C THR A 412 -51.81 -57.56 9.45
N GLN A 413 -52.47 -56.45 9.09
CA GLN A 413 -53.39 -55.78 9.96
C GLN A 413 -54.36 -56.81 10.54
N PRO A 414 -54.60 -56.80 11.87
CA PRO A 414 -55.53 -57.74 12.47
C PRO A 414 -56.91 -57.52 11.83
N LYS A 415 -57.38 -58.48 11.05
CA LYS A 415 -58.65 -58.42 10.29
C LYS A 415 -59.91 -58.37 11.17
N ASN A 416 -59.80 -58.23 12.49
CA ASN A 416 -60.92 -58.25 13.44
C ASN A 416 -60.81 -57.09 14.45
N ALA A 417 -60.84 -55.85 13.97
CA ALA A 417 -61.19 -54.70 14.80
C ALA A 417 -62.28 -53.92 14.07
N HIS A 418 -63.43 -53.81 14.72
CA HIS A 418 -64.61 -53.06 14.28
C HIS A 418 -64.25 -51.61 13.91
N PRO A 419 -65.01 -50.96 13.01
CA PRO A 419 -64.78 -49.58 12.59
C PRO A 419 -65.08 -48.62 13.74
N ALA A 420 -64.11 -48.39 14.63
CA ALA A 420 -64.12 -47.25 15.52
C ALA A 420 -63.88 -45.99 14.66
N LEU A 421 -64.93 -45.20 14.53
CA LEU A 421 -64.97 -43.84 13.99
C LEU A 421 -63.68 -43.07 14.29
N LEU A 422 -62.78 -43.03 13.31
CA LEU A 422 -61.69 -42.06 13.28
C LEU A 422 -62.28 -40.73 12.83
N PHE A 423 -62.49 -39.87 13.83
CA PHE A 423 -62.61 -38.44 13.69
C PHE A 423 -61.55 -37.92 12.70
N VAL A 424 -61.99 -37.45 11.54
CA VAL A 424 -61.20 -36.61 10.66
C VAL A 424 -61.13 -35.23 11.32
N THR A 425 -60.12 -34.99 12.15
CA THR A 425 -59.76 -33.63 12.53
C THR A 425 -59.05 -32.98 11.36
N ASP A 426 -59.87 -32.31 10.55
CA ASP A 426 -59.62 -31.00 9.96
C ASP A 426 -58.20 -30.72 9.44
N THR A 427 -58.01 -30.92 8.14
CA THR A 427 -56.90 -30.37 7.35
C THR A 427 -57.12 -28.90 7.00
N ALA A 428 -57.61 -28.08 7.94
CA ALA A 428 -57.44 -26.64 7.88
C ALA A 428 -55.98 -26.32 8.21
N GLY A 429 -55.12 -26.48 7.19
CA GLY A 429 -53.75 -26.02 7.23
C GLY A 429 -53.74 -24.56 7.68
N ASP A 430 -53.12 -24.34 8.84
CA ASP A 430 -53.07 -23.08 9.56
C ASP A 430 -52.57 -21.95 8.64
N ALA A 431 -53.50 -21.18 8.08
CA ALA A 431 -53.21 -20.12 7.10
C ALA A 431 -52.23 -19.08 7.67
N ALA A 432 -52.18 -18.95 9.00
CA ALA A 432 -51.23 -18.10 9.71
C ALA A 432 -49.77 -18.53 9.49
N LEU A 433 -49.50 -19.84 9.36
CA LEU A 433 -48.16 -20.37 9.08
C LEU A 433 -47.71 -20.03 7.65
N LEU A 434 -48.64 -20.07 6.70
CA LEU A 434 -48.38 -19.74 5.31
C LEU A 434 -48.17 -18.23 5.12
N ASP A 435 -48.91 -17.40 5.86
CA ASP A 435 -48.70 -15.94 5.89
C ASP A 435 -47.44 -15.52 6.65
N LYS A 436 -47.02 -16.29 7.65
CA LYS A 436 -45.73 -16.10 8.33
C LYS A 436 -44.57 -16.42 7.39
N ALA A 437 -44.66 -17.52 6.64
CA ALA A 437 -43.68 -17.88 5.62
C ALA A 437 -43.59 -16.81 4.51
N LYS A 438 -44.73 -16.30 4.02
CA LYS A 438 -44.76 -15.20 3.04
C LYS A 438 -44.15 -13.90 3.58
N ARG A 439 -44.45 -13.52 4.83
CA ARG A 439 -43.87 -12.34 5.49
C ARG A 439 -42.36 -12.46 5.69
N ASP A 440 -41.87 -13.63 6.07
CA ASP A 440 -40.44 -13.84 6.27
C ASP A 440 -39.69 -13.90 4.94
N LEU A 441 -40.29 -14.46 3.88
CA LEU A 441 -39.76 -14.39 2.53
C LEU A 441 -39.67 -12.94 2.01
N ALA A 442 -40.71 -12.13 2.26
CA ALA A 442 -40.74 -10.70 1.92
C ALA A 442 -39.67 -9.88 2.68
N LYS A 443 -39.39 -10.21 3.94
CA LYS A 443 -38.29 -9.57 4.70
C LYS A 443 -36.91 -9.95 4.14
N ILE A 444 -36.74 -11.20 3.70
CA ILE A 444 -35.48 -11.68 3.11
C ILE A 444 -35.23 -11.00 1.75
N THR A 445 -36.26 -10.84 0.92
CA THR A 445 -36.16 -10.14 -0.37
C THR A 445 -35.98 -8.63 -0.17
N ALA A 446 -36.62 -8.00 0.81
CA ALA A 446 -36.40 -6.59 1.16
C ALA A 446 -34.98 -6.32 1.69
N ARG A 447 -34.38 -7.27 2.43
CA ARG A 447 -32.98 -7.15 2.91
C ARG A 447 -31.94 -7.32 1.81
N LYS A 448 -32.24 -8.09 0.76
CA LYS A 448 -31.33 -8.31 -0.38
C LYS A 448 -31.57 -7.36 -1.57
N GLY A 449 -32.73 -6.69 -1.63
CA GLY A 449 -33.14 -5.84 -2.76
C GLY A 449 -32.56 -4.42 -2.79
N ARG A 450 -31.89 -3.93 -1.73
CA ARG A 450 -31.46 -2.53 -1.66
C ARG A 450 -30.28 -2.15 -2.57
N THR A 451 -29.77 -3.08 -3.38
CA THR A 451 -28.68 -2.81 -4.34
C THR A 451 -29.02 -3.11 -5.80
N TRP A 452 -30.23 -3.59 -6.15
CA TRP A 452 -30.56 -3.97 -7.54
C TRP A 452 -31.76 -3.23 -8.14
N SER A 453 -32.57 -2.51 -7.36
CA SER A 453 -33.80 -1.86 -7.84
C SER A 453 -33.61 -0.42 -8.37
N LYS A 454 -32.59 -0.16 -9.19
CA LYS A 454 -32.51 1.08 -10.00
C LYS A 454 -32.40 0.84 -11.51
N ALA A 455 -32.24 -0.42 -11.94
CA ALA A 455 -32.15 -0.75 -13.36
C ALA A 455 -33.44 -1.31 -13.97
N TYR A 456 -34.40 -1.79 -13.15
CA TYR A 456 -35.60 -2.46 -13.65
C TYR A 456 -36.89 -1.62 -13.60
N ALA A 457 -36.90 -0.52 -12.84
CA ALA A 457 -38.09 0.34 -12.70
C ALA A 457 -38.32 1.31 -13.87
N SER A 458 -37.48 1.28 -14.91
CA SER A 458 -37.59 2.17 -16.09
C SER A 458 -38.20 1.50 -17.32
N VAL A 459 -38.53 0.21 -17.25
CA VAL A 459 -38.99 -0.58 -18.42
C VAL A 459 -40.45 -1.03 -18.29
N LEU A 460 -41.11 -0.79 -17.15
CA LEU A 460 -42.49 -1.23 -16.90
C LEU A 460 -43.51 -0.09 -16.73
N SER A 461 -43.18 1.14 -17.14
CA SER A 461 -44.06 2.31 -17.01
C SER A 461 -44.71 2.74 -18.33
N GLN A 462 -45.06 1.79 -19.21
CA GLN A 462 -45.65 2.10 -20.51
C GLN A 462 -46.65 1.02 -20.98
N ALA A 463 -47.70 0.78 -20.19
CA ALA A 463 -48.96 0.19 -20.65
C ALA A 463 -49.98 0.28 -19.51
N LEU A 464 -50.89 1.26 -19.60
CA LEU A 464 -52.33 1.19 -19.32
C LEU A 464 -52.85 2.63 -19.08
N SER A 465 -53.44 3.21 -20.13
CA SER A 465 -54.63 4.08 -20.08
C SER A 465 -55.78 3.27 -19.41
N GLU A 466 -56.84 3.75 -18.78
CA GLU A 466 -57.51 5.04 -18.55
C GLU A 466 -58.56 4.80 -17.41
N PRO A 467 -59.36 5.79 -16.95
CA PRO A 467 -60.10 5.78 -15.66
C PRO A 467 -61.57 5.29 -15.80
N PRO A 468 -62.38 5.14 -14.71
CA PRO A 468 -63.19 6.28 -14.23
C PRO A 468 -63.67 6.28 -12.74
N THR A 469 -64.07 7.49 -12.31
CA THR A 469 -65.24 7.86 -11.46
C THR A 469 -65.42 7.38 -10.00
N ALA A 470 -65.36 8.37 -9.11
CA ALA A 470 -66.35 8.76 -8.07
C ALA A 470 -67.08 7.70 -7.23
N ALA A 471 -66.89 7.75 -5.90
CA ALA A 471 -67.97 7.90 -4.91
C ALA A 471 -67.42 8.07 -3.47
N THR A 472 -67.81 9.19 -2.86
CA THR A 472 -68.32 9.39 -1.50
C THR A 472 -68.04 8.33 -0.42
N ALA A 473 -67.34 8.71 0.67
CA ALA A 473 -67.75 8.37 2.02
C ALA A 473 -67.02 9.20 3.09
N THR A 474 -67.83 9.80 3.94
CA THR A 474 -67.59 10.71 5.05
C THR A 474 -67.22 9.94 6.33
N ALA A 475 -66.20 10.37 7.08
CA ALA A 475 -66.02 10.18 8.54
C ALA A 475 -64.72 10.87 8.97
N LYS A 476 -64.70 12.08 9.56
CA LYS A 476 -65.02 12.44 10.97
C LYS A 476 -64.31 11.54 12.00
N LEU A 477 -63.15 11.98 12.50
CA LEU A 477 -62.68 11.82 13.90
C LEU A 477 -61.34 12.54 14.14
N GLN A 478 -61.44 13.69 14.81
CA GLN A 478 -60.64 14.22 15.94
C GLN A 478 -59.10 14.01 16.02
N PRO A 479 -58.31 15.09 16.18
CA PRO A 479 -56.90 15.02 16.57
C PRO A 479 -56.72 14.97 18.11
N PRO A 480 -55.73 14.25 18.65
CA PRO A 480 -55.30 14.46 20.03
C PRO A 480 -54.33 15.66 20.13
N GLU A 481 -54.58 16.44 21.18
CA GLU A 481 -53.86 17.62 21.66
C GLU A 481 -52.38 17.39 22.01
N PRO A 482 -51.60 18.50 22.14
CA PRO A 482 -50.15 18.49 22.34
C PRO A 482 -49.76 18.54 23.83
N ALA A 483 -48.70 17.84 24.21
CA ALA A 483 -48.09 18.02 25.53
C ALA A 483 -46.56 17.91 25.50
N ALA A 484 -45.96 18.75 26.35
CA ALA A 484 -44.56 18.85 26.77
C ALA A 484 -43.58 19.61 25.85
N GLN A 485 -43.61 20.95 25.99
CA GLN A 485 -42.45 21.83 25.78
C GLN A 485 -41.34 21.51 26.81
N PRO A 486 -40.07 21.38 26.41
CA PRO A 486 -38.95 21.40 27.35
C PRO A 486 -38.59 22.84 27.75
N GLN A 487 -38.38 23.05 29.05
CA GLN A 487 -38.01 24.32 29.66
C GLN A 487 -36.71 24.93 29.06
N PRO A 488 -36.62 26.26 28.92
CA PRO A 488 -35.39 26.93 28.53
C PRO A 488 -34.38 26.95 29.69
N GLN A 489 -33.17 26.46 29.43
CA GLN A 489 -32.04 26.62 30.35
C GLN A 489 -31.64 28.10 30.46
N PRO A 490 -31.23 28.57 31.66
CA PRO A 490 -30.80 29.94 31.87
C PRO A 490 -29.48 30.21 31.13
N GLN A 491 -29.49 31.21 30.25
CA GLN A 491 -28.27 31.73 29.64
C GLN A 491 -27.47 32.52 30.68
N PRO A 492 -26.15 32.29 30.82
CA PRO A 492 -25.31 33.14 31.64
C PRO A 492 -25.20 34.52 31.00
N GLN A 493 -25.68 35.54 31.72
CA GLN A 493 -25.44 36.94 31.40
C GLN A 493 -23.95 37.23 31.57
N THR A 494 -23.23 37.34 30.46
CA THR A 494 -21.88 37.92 30.45
C THR A 494 -22.01 39.40 30.09
N ASP A 495 -22.26 40.24 31.10
CA ASP A 495 -22.15 41.70 31.03
C ASP A 495 -20.68 42.13 31.00
N ALA A 496 -19.97 41.73 29.95
CA ALA A 496 -18.68 42.31 29.59
C ALA A 496 -18.86 42.95 28.22
N GLY A 497 -19.32 44.20 28.23
CA GLY A 497 -19.37 45.02 27.03
C GLY A 497 -18.01 45.01 26.32
N PRO A 498 -17.96 44.76 24.99
CA PRO A 498 -16.71 44.65 24.27
C PRO A 498 -15.95 45.97 24.38
N TRP A 499 -14.80 45.93 25.06
CA TRP A 499 -13.85 47.02 25.10
C TRP A 499 -13.59 47.51 23.66
N PRO A 500 -13.64 48.82 23.38
CA PRO A 500 -13.49 49.34 22.03
C PRO A 500 -12.14 48.90 21.48
N ALA A 501 -12.18 48.07 20.43
CA ALA A 501 -10.99 47.55 19.80
C ALA A 501 -10.13 48.73 19.33
N LYS A 502 -8.90 48.83 19.87
CA LYS A 502 -7.96 49.88 19.49
C LYS A 502 -7.81 49.88 17.96
N PRO A 503 -7.91 51.04 17.29
CA PRO A 503 -7.84 51.11 15.84
C PRO A 503 -6.52 50.51 15.34
N LEU A 504 -6.64 49.57 14.41
CA LEU A 504 -5.49 48.88 13.80
C LEU A 504 -4.56 49.91 13.16
N THR A 505 -3.27 49.84 13.52
CA THR A 505 -2.24 50.69 12.91
C THR A 505 -2.15 50.43 11.39
N PRO A 506 -1.73 51.42 10.57
CA PRO A 506 -1.58 51.24 9.11
C PRO A 506 -0.72 50.03 8.73
N LYS A 507 0.29 49.71 9.55
CA LYS A 507 1.14 48.51 9.36
C LYS A 507 0.35 47.22 9.54
N GLN A 508 -0.50 47.14 10.57
CA GLN A 508 -1.38 45.98 10.81
C GLN A 508 -2.46 45.86 9.73
N GLN A 509 -3.01 46.97 9.22
CA GLN A 509 -3.94 46.96 8.09
C GLN A 509 -3.27 46.40 6.81
N GLY A 510 -2.05 46.83 6.50
CA GLY A 510 -1.30 46.29 5.36
C GLY A 510 -0.98 44.80 5.49
N GLU A 511 -0.72 44.32 6.72
CA GLU A 511 -0.50 42.89 6.97
C GLU A 511 -1.80 42.07 6.87
N LEU A 512 -2.93 42.63 7.33
CA LEU A 512 -4.26 42.03 7.18
C LEU A 512 -4.60 41.86 5.70
N GLN A 513 -4.41 42.91 4.88
CA GLN A 513 -4.64 42.85 3.42
C GLN A 513 -3.75 41.80 2.75
N ARG A 514 -2.48 41.68 3.16
CA ARG A 514 -1.58 40.63 2.64
C ARG A 514 -2.03 39.22 3.05
N ARG A 515 -2.56 39.05 4.27
CA ARG A 515 -3.14 37.78 4.74
C ARG A 515 -4.39 37.42 3.95
N GLU A 516 -5.28 38.37 3.71
CA GLU A 516 -6.49 38.19 2.90
C GLU A 516 -6.16 37.87 1.44
N ALA A 517 -5.22 38.59 0.83
CA ALA A 517 -4.76 38.28 -0.53
C ALA A 517 -4.16 36.87 -0.64
N ARG A 518 -3.41 36.41 0.38
CA ARG A 518 -2.91 35.03 0.46
C ARG A 518 -4.04 34.03 0.65
N LYS A 519 -5.06 34.33 1.45
CA LYS A 519 -6.26 33.50 1.66
C LYS A 519 -7.06 33.37 0.36
N ALA A 520 -7.37 34.48 -0.30
CA ALA A 520 -8.04 34.52 -1.60
C ALA A 520 -7.27 33.72 -2.68
N LYS A 521 -5.93 33.83 -2.72
CA LYS A 521 -5.11 33.04 -3.65
C LYS A 521 -5.17 31.54 -3.36
N LYS A 522 -5.26 31.13 -2.09
CA LYS A 522 -5.45 29.73 -1.70
C LYS A 522 -6.84 29.23 -2.06
N GLU A 523 -7.87 30.01 -1.80
CA GLU A 523 -9.27 29.69 -2.14
C GLU A 523 -9.47 29.57 -3.64
N ARG A 524 -8.91 30.49 -4.45
CA ARG A 524 -8.93 30.40 -5.91
C ARG A 524 -8.24 29.13 -6.42
N LYS A 525 -7.09 28.77 -5.86
CA LYS A 525 -6.41 27.49 -6.19
C LYS A 525 -7.27 26.28 -5.81
N HIS A 526 -7.92 26.33 -4.66
CA HIS A 526 -8.82 25.25 -4.20
C HIS A 526 -10.04 25.11 -5.13
N ALA A 527 -10.67 26.22 -5.52
CA ALA A 527 -11.79 26.23 -6.46
C ALA A 527 -11.42 25.66 -7.83
N ILE A 528 -10.26 26.04 -8.39
CA ILE A 528 -9.74 25.46 -9.64
C ILE A 528 -9.54 23.95 -9.50
N LYS A 529 -8.97 23.50 -8.37
CA LYS A 529 -8.75 22.08 -8.11
C LYS A 529 -10.07 21.29 -8.04
N LEU A 530 -11.10 21.84 -7.39
CA LEU A 530 -12.43 21.24 -7.33
C LEU A 530 -13.09 21.17 -8.72
N ARG A 531 -12.97 22.23 -9.53
CA ARG A 531 -13.49 22.25 -10.90
C ARG A 531 -12.85 21.19 -11.79
N VAL A 532 -11.51 21.09 -11.79
CA VAL A 532 -10.77 20.07 -12.55
C VAL A 532 -11.15 18.65 -12.10
N HIS A 533 -11.33 18.44 -10.80
CA HIS A 533 -11.75 17.14 -10.27
C HIS A 533 -13.19 16.79 -10.69
N GLY A 534 -14.10 17.77 -10.70
CA GLY A 534 -15.45 17.62 -11.22
C GLY A 534 -15.49 17.25 -12.70
N GLU A 535 -14.70 17.94 -13.53
CA GLU A 535 -14.59 17.63 -14.97
C GLU A 535 -14.02 16.23 -15.23
N ARG A 536 -12.98 15.82 -14.49
CA ARG A 536 -12.45 14.44 -14.60
C ARG A 536 -13.48 13.37 -14.24
N LYS A 537 -14.31 13.62 -13.22
CA LYS A 537 -15.41 12.70 -12.86
C LYS A 537 -16.45 12.63 -13.98
N LYS A 538 -16.86 13.77 -14.55
CA LYS A 538 -17.80 13.82 -15.69
C LYS A 538 -17.23 13.09 -16.91
N GLU A 539 -15.95 13.28 -17.22
CA GLU A 539 -15.30 12.59 -18.34
C GLU A 539 -15.23 11.08 -18.14
N LYS A 540 -14.97 10.61 -16.92
CA LYS A 540 -14.99 9.18 -16.58
C LYS A 540 -16.39 8.55 -16.70
N VAL A 541 -17.45 9.32 -16.44
CA VAL A 541 -18.83 8.86 -16.68
C VAL A 541 -19.11 8.79 -18.18
N ARG A 542 -18.68 9.80 -18.95
CA ARG A 542 -18.82 9.81 -20.41
C ARG A 542 -18.02 8.69 -21.09
N SER A 543 -16.83 8.35 -20.59
CA SER A 543 -16.03 7.24 -21.13
C SER A 543 -16.75 5.91 -20.90
N ARG A 544 -17.23 5.65 -19.68
CA ARG A 544 -18.00 4.43 -19.36
C ARG A 544 -19.27 4.31 -20.18
N ALA A 545 -19.95 5.41 -20.45
CA ALA A 545 -21.14 5.42 -21.31
C ALA A 545 -20.80 5.06 -22.77
N ARG A 546 -19.64 5.50 -23.29
CA ARG A 546 -19.13 5.10 -24.61
C ARG A 546 -18.79 3.61 -24.63
N ASP A 547 -18.00 3.14 -23.66
CA ASP A 547 -17.60 1.73 -23.55
C ASP A 547 -18.83 0.80 -23.47
N ALA A 548 -19.87 1.19 -22.72
CA ALA A 548 -21.12 0.44 -22.62
C ALA A 548 -21.90 0.39 -23.94
N ARG A 549 -21.93 1.51 -24.68
CA ARG A 549 -22.57 1.57 -26.00
C ARG A 549 -21.83 0.68 -27.02
N ASP A 550 -20.51 0.70 -27.00
CA ASP A 550 -19.69 -0.11 -27.91
C ASP A 550 -19.81 -1.60 -27.58
N ALA A 551 -19.86 -1.96 -26.30
CA ALA A 551 -20.15 -3.34 -25.87
C ALA A 551 -21.54 -3.81 -26.31
N MET A 552 -22.55 -2.95 -26.26
CA MET A 552 -23.90 -3.27 -26.73
C MET A 552 -23.93 -3.48 -28.26
N LYS A 553 -23.22 -2.64 -29.02
CA LYS A 553 -23.06 -2.81 -30.47
C LYS A 553 -22.35 -4.12 -30.83
N ALA A 554 -21.31 -4.48 -30.07
CA ALA A 554 -20.60 -5.73 -30.27
C ALA A 554 -21.50 -6.96 -30.06
N ARG A 555 -22.29 -6.97 -28.97
CA ARG A 555 -23.28 -8.03 -28.71
C ARG A 555 -24.35 -8.13 -29.80
N ASN A 556 -24.85 -7.00 -30.29
CA ASN A 556 -25.82 -7.01 -31.39
C ASN A 556 -25.20 -7.57 -32.68
N ARG A 557 -23.92 -7.25 -32.97
CA ARG A 557 -23.21 -7.81 -34.13
C ARG A 557 -23.02 -9.31 -33.99
N GLU A 558 -22.66 -9.79 -32.81
CA GLU A 558 -22.51 -11.22 -32.51
C GLU A 558 -23.85 -11.96 -32.65
N ALA A 559 -24.95 -11.37 -32.15
CA ALA A 559 -26.29 -11.94 -32.30
C ALA A 559 -26.75 -11.99 -33.77
N LEU A 560 -26.38 -11.02 -34.60
CA LEU A 560 -26.66 -11.05 -36.04
C LEU A 560 -25.86 -12.15 -36.75
N LEU A 561 -24.60 -12.35 -36.39
CA LEU A 561 -23.78 -13.44 -36.93
C LEU A 561 -24.30 -14.82 -36.50
N ALA A 562 -24.78 -14.95 -35.27
CA ALA A 562 -25.37 -16.19 -34.77
C ALA A 562 -26.73 -16.54 -35.40
N ARG A 563 -27.42 -15.54 -35.97
CA ARG A 563 -28.72 -15.71 -36.64
C ARG A 563 -28.60 -15.83 -38.16
N ALA A 564 -27.39 -15.76 -38.72
CA ALA A 564 -27.19 -16.12 -40.11
C ALA A 564 -27.64 -17.58 -40.27
N PRO A 565 -28.58 -17.88 -41.19
CA PRO A 565 -29.00 -19.25 -41.44
C PRO A 565 -27.74 -20.07 -41.71
N ARG A 566 -27.56 -21.16 -40.97
CA ARG A 566 -26.70 -22.23 -41.45
C ARG A 566 -27.43 -22.71 -42.69
N ASP A 567 -26.88 -22.39 -43.86
CA ASP A 567 -27.30 -23.05 -45.10
C ASP A 567 -27.16 -24.54 -44.81
N GLU A 568 -28.32 -25.18 -44.62
CA GLU A 568 -28.42 -26.62 -44.52
C GLU A 568 -28.04 -27.11 -45.91
N ASP A 569 -26.80 -27.58 -46.02
CA ASP A 569 -26.35 -28.45 -47.10
C ASP A 569 -27.23 -29.71 -47.04
N GLU A 570 -28.43 -29.62 -47.62
CA GLU A 570 -29.19 -30.74 -48.14
C GLU A 570 -28.41 -31.29 -49.34
N GLU A 571 -27.32 -32.02 -49.06
CA GLU A 571 -26.73 -32.95 -50.02
C GLU A 571 -27.39 -34.33 -49.86
N GLU A 572 -27.99 -34.72 -50.98
CA GLU A 572 -28.48 -36.02 -51.42
C GLU A 572 -27.71 -37.24 -50.85
N GLY A 573 -28.46 -38.28 -50.47
CA GLY A 573 -27.93 -39.61 -50.13
C GLY A 573 -28.95 -40.52 -49.47
#